data_AF-A0A5C6PEB5-F1
#
_entry.id   AF-A0A5C6PEB5-F1
#
_cell.length_a   1.000
_cell.length_b   1.000
_cell.length_c   1.000
_cell.angle_alpha   90.00
_cell.angle_beta   90.00
_cell.angle_gamma   90.00
#
_symmetry.space_group_name_H-M   'P 1'
#
loop_
_entity.id
_entity.type
_entity.pdbx_description
1 polymer ?
#
loop_
_entity_poly.entity_id
_entity_poly.type
_entity_poly.pdbx_seq_one_letter_code
_entity_poly.pdbx_strand_id
1 'polypeptide(L)'
;MAGLVQYWHTPFGDLHPGLHSELGPVYVQHEGNLVLPNISRVHSGLYYCLLQHKDGITLWPHELHVSQESGRCNQPSGYVATRSRKDVGSLTERQGGVSDGHFTGAVVGSVLLTFVVGFSAGALCRNQVLRWVQEP
;
A
#
# COMPACT_ATOMS: atom_id res chain seq x y z
N MET A 1 23.56 -8.60 -3.84
CA MET A 1 23.21 -9.77 -3.01
C MET A 1 21.73 -10.07 -3.21
N ALA A 2 21.37 -11.26 -3.69
CA ALA A 2 19.97 -11.63 -3.87
C ALA A 2 19.28 -11.81 -2.50
N GLY A 3 18.09 -11.22 -2.32
CA GLY A 3 17.30 -11.37 -1.10
C GLY A 3 16.48 -12.66 -1.12
N LEU A 4 16.13 -13.19 0.05
CA LEU A 4 15.26 -14.36 0.21
C LEU A 4 13.80 -13.90 0.26
N VAL A 5 12.94 -14.52 -0.55
CA VAL A 5 11.49 -14.26 -0.50
C VAL A 5 10.92 -14.83 0.79
N GLN A 6 10.25 -13.98 1.58
CA GLN A 6 9.60 -14.39 2.82
C GLN A 6 8.13 -14.75 2.62
N TYR A 7 7.39 -13.93 1.87
CA TYR A 7 6.02 -14.23 1.48
C TYR A 7 5.59 -13.39 0.27
N TRP A 8 4.49 -13.82 -0.33
CA TRP A 8 3.77 -13.09 -1.37
C TRP A 8 2.38 -12.68 -0.85
N HIS A 9 2.05 -11.41 -0.95
CA HIS A 9 0.67 -10.94 -0.85
C HIS A 9 0.07 -10.94 -2.26
N THR A 10 -1.08 -11.59 -2.42
CA THR A 10 -1.80 -11.68 -3.69
C THR A 10 -3.24 -11.21 -3.52
N PRO A 11 -3.97 -10.91 -4.61
CA PRO A 11 -5.42 -10.65 -4.54
C PRO A 11 -6.23 -11.81 -3.94
N PHE A 12 -5.63 -13.00 -3.83
CA PHE A 12 -6.24 -14.21 -3.29
C PHE A 12 -5.80 -14.51 -1.85
N GLY A 13 -4.99 -13.64 -1.25
CA GLY A 13 -4.44 -13.79 0.10
C GLY A 13 -2.92 -14.00 0.13
N ASP A 14 -2.41 -14.26 1.33
CA ASP A 14 -0.98 -14.42 1.61
C ASP A 14 -0.49 -15.84 1.35
N LEU A 15 0.67 -15.94 0.70
CA LEU A 15 1.32 -17.19 0.36
C LEU A 15 2.75 -17.21 0.90
N HIS A 16 3.07 -18.23 1.69
CA HIS A 16 4.39 -18.44 2.27
C HIS A 16 5.13 -19.53 1.48
N PRO A 17 6.42 -19.35 1.16
CA PRO A 17 7.24 -20.40 0.57
C PRO A 17 7.22 -21.65 1.48
N GLY A 18 6.97 -22.81 0.90
CA GLY A 18 6.92 -24.09 1.63
C GLY A 18 5.55 -24.50 2.15
N LEU A 19 4.55 -23.60 2.17
CA LEU A 19 3.14 -24.01 2.32
C LEU A 19 2.55 -24.29 0.93
N HIS A 20 2.62 -25.55 0.51
CA HIS A 20 2.08 -25.98 -0.78
C HIS A 20 0.55 -25.99 -0.73
N SER A 21 -0.08 -25.06 -1.44
CA SER A 21 -1.47 -25.19 -1.89
C SER A 21 -1.47 -25.17 -3.41
N GLU A 22 -1.11 -26.30 -4.02
CA GLU A 22 -1.06 -26.48 -5.49
C GLU A 22 -2.45 -26.46 -6.15
N LEU A 23 -3.52 -26.38 -5.34
CA LEU A 23 -4.91 -26.30 -5.78
C LEU A 23 -5.44 -24.86 -5.83
N GLY A 24 -4.62 -23.86 -5.49
CA GLY A 24 -5.01 -22.46 -5.49
C GLY A 24 -4.97 -21.80 -6.88
N PRO A 25 -5.66 -20.65 -7.06
CA PRO A 25 -5.55 -19.84 -8.28
C PRO A 25 -4.13 -19.29 -8.50
N VAL A 26 -3.32 -19.28 -7.44
CA VAL A 26 -1.91 -18.89 -7.40
C VAL A 26 -1.18 -19.73 -6.37
N TYR A 27 0.09 -20.03 -6.62
CA TYR A 27 0.94 -20.75 -5.68
C TYR A 27 2.39 -20.29 -5.74
N VAL A 28 3.15 -20.55 -4.67
CA VAL A 28 4.56 -20.19 -4.55
C VAL A 28 5.40 -21.45 -4.65
N GLN A 29 6.36 -21.46 -5.58
CA GLN A 29 7.34 -22.54 -5.70
C GLN A 29 8.36 -22.49 -4.55
N HIS A 30 9.09 -23.59 -4.34
CA HIS A 30 10.10 -23.69 -3.28
C HIS A 30 11.18 -22.61 -3.37
N GLU A 31 11.48 -22.13 -4.58
CA GLU A 31 12.45 -21.07 -4.86
C GLU A 31 11.91 -19.66 -4.54
N GLY A 32 10.66 -19.55 -4.10
CA GLY A 32 9.99 -18.27 -3.81
C GLY A 32 9.37 -17.60 -5.04
N ASN A 33 9.32 -18.28 -6.17
CA ASN A 33 8.66 -17.78 -7.38
C ASN A 33 7.14 -17.93 -7.28
N LEU A 34 6.40 -16.85 -7.55
CA LEU A 34 4.95 -16.89 -7.65
C LEU A 34 4.54 -17.39 -9.04
N VAL A 35 3.62 -18.36 -9.08
CA VAL A 35 3.09 -18.96 -10.30
C VAL A 35 1.59 -18.76 -10.38
N LEU A 36 1.12 -18.37 -11.56
CA LEU A 36 -0.29 -18.17 -11.90
C LEU A 36 -0.67 -19.21 -12.98
N PRO A 37 -1.22 -20.37 -12.60
CA PRO A 37 -1.72 -21.34 -13.56
C PRO A 37 -2.98 -20.79 -14.26
N ASN A 38 -3.12 -21.03 -15.57
CA ASN A 38 -4.33 -20.69 -16.34
C ASN A 38 -4.78 -19.23 -16.16
N ILE A 39 -3.92 -18.29 -16.54
CA ILE A 39 -4.15 -16.86 -16.36
C ILE A 39 -5.47 -16.40 -16.98
N SER A 40 -6.16 -15.52 -16.27
CA SER A 40 -7.48 -15.00 -16.61
C SER A 40 -7.69 -13.65 -15.94
N ARG A 41 -8.76 -12.93 -16.30
CA ARG A 41 -9.00 -11.57 -15.80
C ARG A 41 -9.00 -11.44 -14.28
N VAL A 42 -9.42 -12.47 -13.54
CA VAL A 42 -9.44 -12.47 -12.06
C VAL A 42 -8.06 -12.40 -11.43
N HIS A 43 -7.00 -12.72 -12.18
CA HIS A 43 -5.62 -12.59 -11.73
C HIS A 43 -5.10 -11.15 -11.84
N SER A 44 -5.87 -10.22 -12.40
CA SER A 44 -5.45 -8.82 -12.42
C SER A 44 -5.47 -8.25 -11.00
N GLY A 45 -4.44 -7.50 -10.64
CA GLY A 45 -4.36 -6.89 -9.31
C GLY A 45 -2.93 -6.55 -8.89
N LEU A 46 -2.81 -6.13 -7.63
CA LEU A 46 -1.53 -5.83 -7.00
C LEU A 46 -1.01 -7.05 -6.26
N TYR A 47 0.25 -7.36 -6.52
CA TYR A 47 1.01 -8.42 -5.88
C TYR A 47 2.20 -7.80 -5.17
N TYR A 48 2.48 -8.22 -3.95
CA TYR A 48 3.63 -7.74 -3.19
C TYR A 48 4.51 -8.90 -2.78
N CYS A 49 5.81 -8.78 -3.04
CA CYS A 49 6.80 -9.72 -2.54
C CYS A 49 7.58 -9.08 -1.41
N LEU A 50 7.68 -9.75 -0.26
CA LEU A 50 8.56 -9.32 0.82
C LEU A 50 9.89 -10.06 0.70
N LEU A 51 10.97 -9.34 0.38
CA LEU A 51 12.32 -9.87 0.30
C LEU A 51 13.12 -9.49 1.53
N GLN A 52 13.74 -10.48 2.17
CA GLN A 52 14.72 -10.27 3.23
C GLN A 52 16.13 -10.27 2.66
N HIS A 53 16.84 -9.17 2.88
CA HIS A 53 18.25 -8.99 2.59
C HIS A 53 19.05 -8.99 3.90
N LYS A 54 20.38 -9.05 3.79
CA LYS A 54 21.27 -8.95 4.96
C LYS A 54 21.10 -7.61 5.70
N ASP A 55 20.81 -6.55 4.94
CA ASP A 55 20.77 -5.17 5.43
C ASP A 55 19.34 -4.68 5.75
N GLY A 56 18.33 -5.54 5.63
CA GLY A 56 16.94 -5.19 5.93
C GLY A 56 15.92 -5.91 5.06
N ILE A 57 14.68 -5.40 5.09
CA ILE A 57 13.54 -5.98 4.38
C ILE A 57 13.11 -5.01 3.28
N THR A 58 12.86 -5.53 2.08
CA THR A 58 12.38 -4.76 0.94
C THR A 58 11.06 -5.33 0.45
N LEU A 59 10.10 -4.47 0.15
CA LEU A 59 8.79 -4.85 -0.39
C LEU A 59 8.74 -4.50 -1.88
N TRP A 60 8.40 -5.46 -2.73
CA TRP A 60 8.39 -5.33 -4.19
C TRP A 60 6.96 -5.45 -4.74
N PRO A 61 6.32 -4.33 -5.13
CA PRO A 61 5.00 -4.32 -5.75
C PRO A 61 5.07 -4.62 -7.24
N HIS A 62 4.12 -5.44 -7.69
CA HIS A 62 3.86 -5.74 -9.08
C HIS A 62 2.38 -5.59 -9.35
N GLU A 63 2.03 -4.72 -10.29
CA GLU A 63 0.69 -4.65 -10.82
C GLU A 63 0.60 -5.58 -12.03
N LEU A 64 -0.29 -6.55 -11.94
CA LEU A 64 -0.60 -7.45 -13.03
C LEU A 64 -1.90 -7.02 -13.68
N HIS A 65 -1.87 -6.80 -14.99
CA HIS A 65 -3.05 -6.53 -15.78
C HIS A 65 -3.26 -7.66 -16.79
N VAL A 66 -4.42 -8.31 -16.73
CA VAL A 66 -4.78 -9.40 -17.65
C VAL A 66 -5.90 -8.93 -18.57
N SER A 67 -5.58 -8.81 -19.84
CA SER A 67 -6.53 -8.44 -20.90
C SER A 67 -6.83 -9.65 -21.78
N GLN A 68 -8.05 -9.72 -22.29
CA GLN A 68 -8.42 -10.71 -23.28
C GLN A 68 -8.00 -10.20 -24.66
N GLU A 69 -7.17 -10.94 -25.35
CA GLU A 69 -6.86 -10.63 -26.74
C GLU A 69 -8.00 -11.14 -27.60
N SER A 70 -8.77 -10.22 -28.18
CA SER A 70 -9.72 -10.56 -29.24
C SER A 70 -8.91 -10.91 -30.48
N GLY A 71 -8.51 -12.18 -30.59
CA GLY A 71 -7.82 -12.70 -31.76
C GLY A 71 -8.62 -12.35 -33.01
N ARG A 72 -7.93 -11.87 -34.07
CA ARG A 72 -8.53 -11.86 -35.40
C ARG A 72 -9.01 -13.28 -35.72
N CYS A 73 -10.16 -13.37 -36.40
CA CYS A 73 -10.83 -14.62 -36.75
C CYS A 73 -9.80 -15.70 -37.12
N ASN A 74 -9.80 -16.82 -36.39
CA ASN A 74 -8.97 -18.04 -36.52
C ASN A 74 -7.87 -18.28 -35.48
N GLN A 75 -7.82 -17.55 -34.36
CA GLN A 75 -6.99 -17.93 -33.20
C GLN A 75 -7.83 -18.16 -31.94
N PRO A 76 -7.46 -19.11 -31.07
CA PRO A 76 -8.12 -19.27 -29.78
C PRO A 76 -7.96 -17.96 -28.98
N SER A 77 -9.07 -17.45 -28.44
CA SER A 77 -9.11 -16.27 -27.58
C SER A 77 -8.21 -16.49 -26.36
N GLY A 78 -6.99 -15.98 -26.41
CA GLY A 78 -6.02 -16.06 -25.31
C GLY A 78 -6.14 -14.90 -24.33
N TYR A 79 -5.65 -15.10 -23.12
CA TYR A 79 -5.40 -14.02 -22.17
C TYR A 79 -3.94 -13.58 -22.27
N VAL A 80 -3.73 -12.28 -22.35
CA VAL A 80 -2.41 -11.66 -22.32
C VAL A 80 -2.25 -10.94 -21.00
N ALA A 81 -1.12 -11.17 -20.35
CA ALA A 81 -0.80 -10.57 -19.07
C ALA A 81 0.38 -9.62 -19.20
N THR A 82 0.20 -8.39 -18.76
CA THR A 82 1.25 -7.38 -18.68
C THR A 82 1.55 -7.09 -17.21
N ARG A 83 2.83 -7.22 -16.85
CA ARG A 83 3.32 -6.91 -15.51
C ARG A 83 3.98 -5.54 -15.54
N SER A 84 3.47 -4.63 -14.73
CA SER A 84 4.11 -3.37 -14.43
C SER A 84 4.75 -3.44 -13.05
N ARG A 85 6.03 -3.07 -12.96
CA ARG A 85 6.68 -2.87 -11.67
C ARG A 85 6.32 -1.47 -11.19
N LYS A 86 5.62 -1.39 -10.06
CA LYS A 86 5.55 -0.14 -9.31
C LYS A 86 6.79 -0.12 -8.44
N ASP A 87 7.81 0.63 -8.87
CA ASP A 87 8.90 0.93 -7.95
C ASP A 87 8.27 1.60 -6.72
N VAL A 88 8.59 1.12 -5.52
CA VAL A 88 8.17 1.75 -4.25
C VAL A 88 8.86 3.10 -4.19
N GLY A 89 8.21 4.08 -4.78
CA GLY A 89 8.81 5.34 -5.16
C GLY A 89 9.74 5.17 -6.37
N SER A 90 9.37 5.81 -7.48
CA SER A 90 10.41 6.26 -8.42
C SER A 90 11.52 6.95 -7.63
N LEU A 91 12.77 6.89 -8.10
CA LEU A 91 13.89 7.65 -7.51
C LEU A 91 13.54 9.16 -7.39
N THR A 92 12.64 9.64 -8.25
CA THR A 92 12.02 10.98 -8.21
C THR A 92 11.00 11.17 -7.07
N GLU A 93 10.27 10.13 -6.69
CA GLU A 93 9.26 10.14 -5.63
C GLU A 93 9.90 10.03 -4.24
N ARG A 94 11.01 9.28 -4.11
CA ARG A 94 11.84 9.27 -2.89
C ARG A 94 12.54 10.61 -2.63
N GLN A 95 12.76 11.42 -3.67
CA GLN A 95 13.28 12.78 -3.53
C GLN A 95 12.21 13.82 -3.18
N GLY A 96 10.92 13.44 -3.27
CA GLY A 96 9.81 14.22 -2.71
C GLY A 96 9.63 14.01 -1.21
N GLY A 97 10.68 13.65 -0.48
CA GLY A 97 10.65 13.64 0.98
C GLY A 97 10.25 15.02 1.49
N VAL A 98 9.20 15.11 2.29
CA VAL A 98 8.84 16.36 2.98
C VAL A 98 10.05 16.78 3.78
N SER A 99 10.66 17.92 3.41
CA SER A 99 11.79 18.48 4.16
C SER A 99 11.41 18.58 5.64
N ASP A 100 12.33 18.25 6.53
CA ASP A 100 12.12 18.29 7.98
C ASP A 100 11.51 19.63 8.45
N GLY A 101 11.83 20.73 7.76
CA GLY A 101 11.23 22.05 8.01
C GLY A 101 9.74 22.13 7.69
N HIS A 102 9.27 21.53 6.59
CA HIS A 102 7.85 21.46 6.25
C HIS A 102 7.07 20.55 7.21
N PHE A 103 7.66 19.42 7.61
CA PHE A 103 7.08 18.52 8.60
C PHE A 103 6.95 19.21 9.96
N THR A 104 8.04 19.82 10.43
CA THR A 104 8.07 20.58 11.68
C THR A 104 7.05 21.73 11.65
N GLY A 105 6.98 22.47 10.54
CA GLY A 105 6.00 23.54 10.35
C GLY A 105 4.56 23.04 10.43
N ALA A 106 4.23 21.94 9.76
CA ALA A 106 2.88 21.36 9.79
C ALA A 106 2.49 20.86 11.19
N VAL A 107 3.43 20.21 11.89
CA VAL A 107 3.23 19.73 13.27
C VAL A 107 3.02 20.90 14.22
N VAL A 108 3.92 21.88 14.21
CA VAL A 108 3.85 23.07 15.09
C VAL A 108 2.57 23.87 14.81
N GLY A 109 2.22 24.06 13.54
CA GLY A 109 0.99 24.75 13.13
C GLY A 109 -0.27 24.03 13.63
N SER A 110 -0.32 22.70 13.52
CA SER A 110 -1.46 21.90 13.99
C SER A 110 -1.61 21.97 15.52
N VAL A 111 -0.49 21.91 16.25
CA VAL A 111 -0.48 22.03 17.71
C VAL A 111 -0.93 23.43 18.17
N LEU A 112 -0.41 24.50 17.55
CA LEU A 112 -0.81 25.88 17.86
C LEU A 112 -2.28 26.11 17.58
N LEU A 113 -2.78 25.67 16.42
CA LEU A 113 -4.19 25.84 16.07
C LEU A 113 -5.10 25.13 17.08
N THR A 114 -4.78 23.89 17.43
CA THR A 114 -5.55 23.11 18.39
C THR A 114 -5.51 23.73 19.79
N PHE A 115 -4.34 24.22 20.21
CA PHE A 115 -4.18 24.93 21.48
C PHE A 115 -5.00 26.22 21.52
N VAL A 116 -4.93 27.06 20.49
CA VAL A 116 -5.68 28.33 20.42
C VAL A 116 -7.18 28.09 20.43
N VAL A 117 -7.67 27.13 19.65
CA VAL A 117 -9.10 26.79 19.59
C VAL A 117 -9.56 26.22 20.93
N GLY A 118 -8.83 25.25 21.48
CA GLY A 118 -9.15 24.64 22.78
C GLY A 118 -9.09 25.63 23.94
N PHE A 119 -8.07 26.50 23.96
CA PHE A 119 -7.92 27.55 24.96
C PHE A 119 -9.04 28.60 24.86
N SER A 120 -9.37 29.04 23.65
CA SER A 120 -10.45 30.01 23.41
C SER A 120 -11.80 29.44 23.85
N ALA A 121 -12.10 28.18 23.49
CA ALA A 121 -13.31 27.50 23.93
C ALA A 121 -13.35 27.37 25.46
N GLY A 122 -12.26 26.94 26.10
CA GLY A 122 -12.18 26.83 27.56
C GLY A 122 -12.35 28.17 28.28
N ALA A 123 -11.75 29.25 27.77
CA ALA A 123 -11.87 30.59 28.32
C ALA A 123 -13.29 31.16 28.17
N LEU A 124 -13.94 30.94 27.00
CA LEU A 124 -15.30 31.38 26.73
C LEU A 124 -16.34 30.63 27.58
N CYS A 125 -16.16 29.33 27.79
CA CYS A 125 -17.03 28.54 28.67
C CYS A 125 -16.98 29.04 30.12
N ARG A 126 -15.84 29.56 30.59
CA ARG A 126 -15.71 30.12 31.95
C ARG A 126 -16.44 31.46 32.11
N ASN A 127 -16.41 32.31 31.09
CA ASN A 127 -17.09 33.61 31.13
C ASN A 127 -18.61 33.51 30.93
N GLN A 128 -19.11 32.48 30.23
CA GLN A 128 -20.55 32.27 30.11
C GLN A 128 -21.16 31.83 31.46
N VAL A 129 -20.51 30.92 32.20
CA VAL A 129 -21.02 30.45 33.51
C VAL A 129 -21.17 31.59 34.53
N LEU A 130 -20.28 32.59 34.51
CA LEU A 130 -20.40 33.77 35.38
C LEU A 130 -21.55 34.71 34.98
N ARG A 131 -22.01 34.67 33.73
CA ARG A 131 -23.06 35.58 33.23
C ARG A 131 -24.49 35.08 33.47
N TRP A 132 -24.69 33.78 33.69
CA TRP A 132 -26.01 33.20 34.00
C TRP A 132 -26.36 33.25 35.50
N VAL A 133 -25.39 33.50 36.38
CA VAL A 133 -25.60 33.58 37.84
C VAL A 133 -25.92 35.02 38.31
N GLN A 134 -25.96 35.99 37.40
CA GLN A 134 -26.29 37.38 37.70
C GLN A 134 -27.52 37.83 36.90
N GLU A 135 -28.70 37.37 37.31
CA GLU A 135 -29.97 38.06 37.04
C GLU A 135 -30.61 38.39 38.41
N PRO A 136 -31.17 39.61 38.58
CA PRO A 136 -31.75 40.09 39.85
C PRO A 136 -33.05 39.39 40.26
#